data_AF-Q6ZEB6-F1
#
_entry.id   AF-Q6ZEB6-F1
#
_cell.length_a   1.000
_cell.length_b   1.000
_cell.length_c   1.000
_cell.angle_alpha   90.00
_cell.angle_beta   90.00
_cell.angle_gamma   90.00
#
_symmetry.space_group_name_H-M   'P 1'
#
loop_
_entity.id
_entity.type
_entity.pdbx_description
1 polymer ?
#
loop_
_entity_poly.entity_id
_entity_poly.type
_entity_poly.pdbx_seq_one_letter_code
_entity_poly.pdbx_strand_id
1 'polypeptide(L)'
;MATISQQISEWQEKHSLQWRLAARARLFCSDHYHVSPDRVKFLEFMPVSQAKGREFDSCIAFCLFDLPQNGGRMEAYTKWYTQLTRARSRLLIVTTEAQLAQMGEEIFENLTITKGEKTVNAVERLNYQNPKEVTDALGWITELTSSLDTSATGRQGLREIILEGALQSDPILYYDLYYVLKSYDISSQETMAIEADIVNLLFNNAELQAPLKAYFEQPEVEEVPRLQTLIYRCLGQSWQAAEIAQSRKQSDPGTYQEVMAGIQQDLQHRHLPLEADRLARFYGLETSTNKFDNASWFKTSDKLIPLLKNWTEEQLKVG
;
A
#
# COMPACT_ATOMS: atom_id res chain seq x y z
N MET A 1 24.55 10.03 26.39
CA MET A 1 23.50 10.35 25.40
C MET A 1 22.70 9.09 25.21
N ALA A 2 21.47 9.07 25.74
CA ALA A 2 20.63 7.89 25.73
C ALA A 2 20.02 7.72 24.33
N THR A 3 20.34 6.61 23.67
CA THR A 3 19.65 6.15 22.48
C THR A 3 18.27 5.70 22.92
N ILE A 4 17.24 6.54 22.69
CA ILE A 4 15.85 6.12 22.83
C ILE A 4 15.58 5.19 21.64
N SER A 5 15.88 3.90 21.81
CA SER A 5 15.31 2.87 20.94
C SER A 5 13.89 2.67 21.44
N GLN A 6 12.96 3.45 20.90
CA GLN A 6 11.54 3.27 21.15
C GLN A 6 11.18 1.86 20.65
N GLN A 7 10.79 0.96 21.55
CA GLN A 7 10.30 -0.36 21.16
C GLN A 7 9.05 -0.14 20.32
N ILE A 8 9.11 -0.52 19.05
CA ILE A 8 7.99 -0.47 18.12
C ILE A 8 7.04 -1.61 18.53
N SER A 9 5.74 -1.32 18.64
CA SER A 9 4.74 -2.32 19.07
C SER A 9 4.50 -3.34 17.96
N GLU A 10 4.17 -4.59 18.31
CA GLU A 10 3.78 -5.64 17.32
C GLU A 10 2.65 -5.15 16.39
N TRP A 11 1.77 -4.28 16.90
CA TRP A 11 0.73 -3.65 16.10
C TRP A 11 1.31 -2.69 15.05
N GLN A 12 2.23 -1.80 15.45
CA GLN A 12 2.92 -0.90 14.52
C GLN A 12 3.69 -1.66 13.45
N GLU A 13 4.32 -2.77 13.83
CA GLU A 13 5.05 -3.62 12.89
C GLU A 13 4.13 -4.15 11.77
N LYS A 14 2.95 -4.66 12.17
CA LYS A 14 1.94 -5.18 11.25
C LYS A 14 1.24 -4.10 10.42
N HIS A 15 1.08 -2.89 10.97
CA HIS A 15 0.30 -1.80 10.38
C HIS A 15 1.16 -0.67 9.80
N SER A 16 2.47 -0.89 9.57
CA SER A 16 3.32 0.03 8.82
C SER A 16 3.36 -0.32 7.33
N LEU A 17 2.89 0.61 6.51
CA LEU A 17 3.02 0.54 5.05
C LEU A 17 4.48 0.70 4.65
N GLN A 18 5.24 1.56 5.34
CA GLN A 18 6.66 1.71 5.10
C GLN A 18 7.38 0.38 5.28
N TRP A 19 7.06 -0.38 6.33
CA TRP A 19 7.64 -1.69 6.58
C TRP A 19 7.22 -2.71 5.54
N ARG A 20 5.95 -2.74 5.18
CA ARG A 20 5.44 -3.62 4.13
C ARG A 20 6.10 -3.36 2.78
N LEU A 21 6.41 -2.10 2.46
CA LEU A 21 7.10 -1.73 1.23
C LEU A 21 8.60 -2.05 1.27
N ALA A 22 9.23 -1.85 2.43
CA ALA A 22 10.64 -2.19 2.65
C ALA A 22 10.88 -3.71 2.58
N ALA A 23 9.89 -4.51 2.97
CA ALA A 23 9.91 -5.96 2.86
C ALA A 23 9.82 -6.51 1.42
N ARG A 24 9.49 -5.67 0.42
CA ARG A 24 9.40 -6.12 -0.98
C ARG A 24 10.78 -6.50 -1.51
N ALA A 25 10.90 -7.68 -2.10
CA ALA A 25 12.13 -8.09 -2.76
C ALA A 25 12.25 -7.46 -4.16
N ARG A 26 13.47 -7.05 -4.55
CA ARG A 26 13.72 -6.43 -5.87
C ARG A 26 14.13 -7.49 -6.87
N LEU A 27 13.34 -7.66 -7.93
CA LEU A 27 13.55 -8.67 -8.95
C LEU A 27 14.33 -8.07 -10.12
N PHE A 28 15.57 -8.54 -10.29
CA PHE A 28 16.37 -8.28 -11.48
C PHE A 28 16.11 -9.38 -12.52
N CYS A 29 15.69 -9.00 -13.71
CA CYS A 29 15.51 -9.92 -14.85
C CYS A 29 16.25 -9.42 -16.09
N SER A 30 16.42 -10.31 -17.07
CA SER A 30 16.96 -9.95 -18.37
C SER A 30 16.04 -8.97 -19.11
N ASP A 31 16.61 -8.18 -20.03
CA ASP A 31 15.90 -7.16 -20.80
C ASP A 31 14.75 -7.70 -21.67
N HIS A 32 14.67 -9.03 -21.86
CA HIS A 32 13.69 -9.73 -22.70
C HIS A 32 12.55 -10.38 -21.89
N TYR A 33 12.62 -10.35 -20.55
CA TYR A 33 11.62 -10.98 -19.70
C TYR A 33 10.58 -9.96 -19.26
N HIS A 34 9.38 -10.05 -19.82
CA HIS A 34 8.23 -9.27 -19.40
C HIS A 34 7.33 -10.11 -18.51
N VAL A 35 7.13 -9.69 -17.27
CA VAL A 35 6.13 -10.29 -16.40
C VAL A 35 4.90 -9.42 -16.36
N SER A 36 3.72 -10.04 -16.44
CA SER A 36 2.46 -9.32 -16.26
C SER A 36 2.47 -8.65 -14.89
N PRO A 37 2.18 -7.33 -14.80
CA PRO A 37 2.13 -6.59 -13.54
C PRO A 37 1.27 -7.29 -12.47
N ASP A 38 0.23 -8.00 -12.89
CA ASP A 38 -0.73 -8.68 -12.02
C ASP A 38 -0.16 -9.87 -11.23
N ARG A 39 0.97 -10.44 -11.69
CA ARG A 39 1.56 -11.65 -11.09
C ARG A 39 2.64 -11.37 -10.05
N VAL A 40 2.99 -10.10 -9.82
CA VAL A 40 4.20 -9.74 -9.08
C VAL A 40 3.96 -8.57 -8.13
N LYS A 41 2.96 -8.75 -7.28
CA LYS A 41 2.46 -7.73 -6.36
C LYS A 41 3.43 -7.40 -5.21
N PHE A 42 4.38 -8.30 -4.94
CA PHE A 42 5.37 -8.18 -3.87
C PHE A 42 6.81 -8.04 -4.35
N LEU A 43 7.04 -8.05 -5.67
CA LEU A 43 8.36 -7.76 -6.22
C LEU A 43 8.33 -6.44 -6.96
N GLU A 44 9.46 -5.75 -6.95
CA GLU A 44 9.68 -4.61 -7.82
C GLU A 44 10.57 -5.06 -8.97
N PHE A 45 10.09 -4.95 -10.21
CA PHE A 45 10.92 -5.22 -11.38
C PHE A 45 11.88 -4.07 -11.61
N MET A 46 13.17 -4.38 -11.68
CA MET A 46 14.19 -3.39 -11.97
C MET A 46 15.15 -3.89 -13.04
N PRO A 47 15.29 -3.18 -14.17
CA PRO A 47 16.37 -3.44 -15.12
C PRO A 47 17.72 -3.29 -14.43
N VAL A 48 18.67 -4.16 -14.74
CA VAL A 48 20.03 -4.16 -14.14
C VAL A 48 20.72 -2.80 -14.29
N SER A 49 20.47 -2.11 -15.40
CA SER A 49 20.99 -0.75 -15.66
C SER A 49 20.53 0.29 -14.64
N GLN A 50 19.30 0.17 -14.13
CA GLN A 50 18.72 1.07 -13.12
C GLN A 50 19.15 0.74 -11.69
N ALA A 51 19.73 -0.45 -11.49
CA ALA A 51 20.22 -0.92 -10.20
C ALA A 51 21.66 -0.44 -9.90
N LYS A 52 22.37 0.07 -10.91
CA LYS A 52 23.77 0.48 -10.79
C LYS A 52 23.94 1.62 -9.77
N GLY A 53 24.82 1.42 -8.78
CA GLY A 53 25.11 2.41 -7.74
C GLY A 53 24.05 2.50 -6.63
N ARG A 54 23.05 1.61 -6.64
CA ARG A 54 22.04 1.47 -5.58
C ARG A 54 22.26 0.16 -4.85
N GLU A 55 21.69 0.03 -3.66
CA GLU A 55 21.69 -1.21 -2.89
C GLU A 55 20.29 -1.41 -2.29
N PHE A 56 19.87 -2.67 -2.18
CA PHE A 56 18.56 -3.06 -1.68
C PHE A 56 18.76 -4.17 -0.67
N ASP A 57 17.89 -4.27 0.32
CA ASP A 57 18.05 -5.29 1.35
C ASP A 57 17.81 -6.71 0.79
N SER A 58 16.68 -6.91 0.12
CA SER A 58 16.32 -8.18 -0.52
C SER A 58 16.33 -8.07 -2.05
N CYS A 59 17.11 -8.90 -2.72
CA CYS A 59 17.14 -9.00 -4.19
C CYS A 59 16.84 -10.42 -4.67
N ILE A 60 16.14 -10.54 -5.78
CA ILE A 60 15.97 -11.76 -6.55
C ILE A 60 16.66 -11.56 -7.89
N ALA A 61 17.63 -12.39 -8.21
CA ALA A 61 18.24 -12.43 -9.53
C ALA A 61 17.62 -13.59 -10.31
N PHE A 62 16.82 -13.28 -11.34
CA PHE A 62 16.00 -14.26 -12.07
C PHE A 62 16.36 -14.26 -13.56
N CYS A 63 16.54 -15.44 -14.14
CA CYS A 63 16.91 -15.61 -15.56
C CYS A 63 18.10 -14.71 -15.91
N LEU A 64 19.22 -14.95 -15.21
CA LEU A 64 20.37 -14.06 -15.15
C LEU A 64 20.62 -13.40 -16.52
N PHE A 65 20.89 -14.15 -17.61
CA PHE A 65 20.98 -13.60 -18.98
C PHE A 65 20.76 -14.67 -20.06
N ASP A 66 20.45 -14.23 -21.29
CA ASP A 66 20.64 -15.01 -22.51
C ASP A 66 22.14 -15.11 -22.81
N LEU A 67 22.62 -16.31 -23.09
CA LEU A 67 24.02 -16.56 -23.40
C LEU A 67 24.43 -15.78 -24.65
N PRO A 68 25.44 -14.89 -24.59
CA PRO A 68 25.93 -14.24 -25.80
C PRO A 68 26.64 -15.30 -26.63
N GLN A 69 26.00 -15.75 -27.71
CA GLN A 69 26.61 -16.70 -28.65
C GLN A 69 27.83 -16.09 -29.35
N ASN A 70 27.91 -14.76 -29.46
CA ASN A 70 29.02 -14.05 -30.11
C ASN A 70 29.34 -12.72 -29.38
N GLY A 71 30.48 -12.63 -28.70
CA GLY A 71 31.19 -11.36 -28.43
C GLY A 71 30.84 -10.53 -27.18
N GLY A 72 29.72 -10.77 -26.49
CA GLY A 72 29.25 -9.92 -25.37
C GLY A 72 29.69 -10.33 -23.95
N ARG A 73 30.76 -11.13 -23.77
CA ARG A 73 31.10 -11.74 -22.47
C ARG A 73 31.30 -10.72 -21.34
N MET A 74 31.99 -9.61 -21.60
CA MET A 74 32.30 -8.61 -20.56
C MET A 74 31.05 -7.86 -20.08
N GLU A 75 30.13 -7.56 -21.00
CA GLU A 75 28.86 -6.92 -20.65
C GLU A 75 27.99 -7.87 -19.81
N ALA A 76 27.93 -9.15 -20.20
CA ALA A 76 27.26 -10.18 -19.42
C ALA A 76 27.84 -10.26 -18.01
N TYR A 77 29.16 -10.39 -17.84
CA TYR A 77 29.78 -10.42 -16.50
C TYR A 77 29.52 -9.14 -15.68
N THR A 78 29.48 -7.98 -16.33
CA THR A 78 29.16 -6.72 -15.63
C THR A 78 27.72 -6.71 -15.12
N LYS A 79 26.78 -7.24 -15.92
CA LYS A 79 25.39 -7.38 -15.50
C LYS A 79 25.27 -8.44 -14.39
N TRP A 80 26.03 -9.55 -14.44
CA TRP A 80 26.10 -10.58 -13.37
C TRP A 80 26.57 -9.96 -12.07
N TYR A 81 27.73 -9.29 -12.11
CA TYR A 81 28.31 -8.60 -10.97
C TYR A 81 27.31 -7.63 -10.36
N THR A 82 26.63 -6.84 -11.19
CA THR A 82 25.63 -5.89 -10.71
C THR A 82 24.52 -6.63 -9.95
N GLN A 83 23.83 -7.60 -10.57
CA GLN A 83 22.74 -8.35 -9.94
C GLN A 83 23.12 -9.04 -8.62
N LEU A 84 24.32 -9.61 -8.55
CA LEU A 84 24.79 -10.37 -7.39
C LEU A 84 25.31 -9.48 -6.24
N THR A 85 25.55 -8.19 -6.48
CA THR A 85 26.15 -7.28 -5.48
C THR A 85 25.24 -6.15 -5.03
N ARG A 86 23.97 -6.13 -5.47
CA ARG A 86 23.02 -5.10 -5.00
C ARG A 86 22.36 -5.47 -3.67
N ALA A 87 22.33 -6.75 -3.31
CA ALA A 87 21.72 -7.22 -2.06
C ALA A 87 22.57 -6.85 -0.85
N ARG A 88 21.98 -6.21 0.16
CA ARG A 88 22.62 -5.89 1.44
C ARG A 88 22.48 -7.03 2.44
N SER A 89 21.35 -7.72 2.43
CA SER A 89 21.05 -8.76 3.43
C SER A 89 20.68 -10.10 2.81
N ARG A 90 19.80 -10.13 1.80
CA ARG A 90 19.25 -11.37 1.23
C ARG A 90 19.31 -11.36 -0.30
N LEU A 91 19.84 -12.43 -0.87
CA LEU A 91 19.90 -12.65 -2.30
C LEU A 91 19.31 -14.03 -2.63
N LEU A 92 18.25 -14.06 -3.43
CA LEU A 92 17.71 -15.28 -4.02
C LEU A 92 18.10 -15.34 -5.50
N ILE A 93 18.75 -16.42 -5.91
CA ILE A 93 19.15 -16.62 -7.31
C ILE A 93 18.27 -17.72 -7.91
N VAL A 94 17.54 -17.39 -8.97
CA VAL A 94 16.71 -18.34 -9.72
C VAL A 94 17.35 -18.55 -11.08
N THR A 95 17.93 -19.74 -11.26
CA THR A 95 18.74 -20.09 -12.42
C THR A 95 18.49 -21.54 -12.84
N THR A 96 18.79 -21.86 -14.10
CA THR A 96 18.76 -23.24 -14.60
C THR A 96 20.10 -23.95 -14.33
N GLU A 97 20.11 -25.28 -14.31
CA GLU A 97 21.35 -26.06 -14.20
C GLU A 97 22.37 -25.71 -15.29
N ALA A 98 21.90 -25.48 -16.51
CA ALA A 98 22.75 -25.06 -17.63
C ALA A 98 23.43 -23.71 -17.39
N GLN A 99 22.70 -22.75 -16.81
CA GLN A 99 23.26 -21.45 -16.44
C GLN A 99 24.22 -21.57 -15.25
N LEU A 100 23.89 -22.38 -14.23
CA LEU A 100 24.76 -22.62 -13.09
C LEU A 100 26.11 -23.25 -13.50
N ALA A 101 26.08 -24.28 -14.35
CA ALA A 101 27.28 -24.94 -14.86
C ALA A 101 28.21 -23.96 -15.60
N GLN A 102 27.65 -22.99 -16.31
CA GLN A 102 28.42 -21.98 -17.04
C GLN A 102 28.98 -20.87 -16.15
N MET A 103 28.33 -20.60 -15.02
CA MET A 103 28.86 -19.67 -14.01
C MET A 103 30.06 -20.26 -13.27
N GLY A 104 30.19 -21.60 -13.26
CA GLY A 104 31.15 -22.34 -12.45
C GLY A 104 30.48 -22.77 -11.16
N GLU A 105 29.89 -23.96 -11.17
CA GLU A 105 29.17 -24.54 -10.03
C GLU A 105 30.03 -24.58 -8.75
N GLU A 106 31.31 -24.89 -8.93
CA GLU A 106 32.37 -24.89 -7.93
C GLU A 106 32.55 -23.55 -7.19
N ILE A 107 32.21 -22.42 -7.81
CA ILE A 107 32.27 -21.09 -7.17
C ILE A 107 31.23 -21.01 -6.05
N PHE A 108 30.06 -21.59 -6.26
CA PHE A 108 28.96 -21.56 -5.29
C PHE A 108 29.10 -22.64 -4.23
N GLU A 109 29.65 -23.81 -4.56
CA GLU A 109 29.86 -24.91 -3.61
C GLU A 109 30.87 -24.55 -2.51
N ASN A 110 31.86 -23.73 -2.84
CA ASN A 110 32.93 -23.33 -1.92
C ASN A 110 32.69 -21.96 -1.27
N LEU A 111 31.56 -21.33 -1.55
CA LEU A 111 31.28 -19.99 -1.04
C LEU A 111 30.93 -20.09 0.45
N THR A 112 31.75 -19.48 1.29
CA THR A 112 31.59 -19.51 2.74
C THR A 112 31.53 -18.11 3.29
N ILE A 113 30.70 -17.89 4.31
CA ILE A 113 30.61 -16.63 5.04
C ILE A 113 31.07 -16.89 6.47
N THR A 114 31.97 -16.02 6.95
CA THR A 114 32.38 -16.00 8.36
C THR A 114 31.56 -14.95 9.10
N LYS A 115 30.76 -15.40 10.09
CA LYS A 115 29.99 -14.54 10.98
C LYS A 115 30.50 -14.74 12.42
N GLY A 116 31.38 -13.84 12.86
CA GLY A 116 32.12 -14.03 14.12
C GLY A 116 33.14 -15.16 14.00
N GLU A 117 33.10 -16.14 14.91
CA GLU A 117 34.02 -17.30 14.90
C GLU A 117 33.51 -18.49 14.07
N LYS A 118 32.32 -18.40 13.46
CA LYS A 118 31.72 -19.49 12.68
C LYS A 118 31.80 -19.21 11.19
N THR A 119 32.30 -20.19 10.44
CA THR A 119 32.25 -20.23 8.98
C THR A 119 31.14 -21.18 8.56
N VAL A 120 30.19 -20.70 7.76
CA VAL A 120 29.06 -21.49 7.22
C VAL A 120 29.08 -21.44 5.70
N ASN A 121 28.53 -22.47 5.06
CA ASN A 121 28.24 -22.40 3.64
C ASN A 121 27.27 -21.24 3.39
N ALA A 122 27.62 -20.39 2.44
CA ALA A 122 26.88 -19.18 2.09
C ALA A 122 25.69 -19.45 1.16
N VAL A 123 25.61 -20.66 0.60
CA VAL A 123 24.64 -21.02 -0.44
C VAL A 123 23.78 -22.18 0.04
N GLU A 124 22.48 -21.94 0.06
CA GLU A 124 21.46 -22.97 0.24
C GLU A 124 20.81 -23.27 -1.12
N ARG A 125 20.85 -24.54 -1.56
CA ARG A 125 20.17 -24.97 -2.79
C ARG A 125 18.76 -25.43 -2.43
N LEU A 126 17.78 -24.85 -3.12
CA LEU A 126 16.36 -25.14 -2.92
C LEU A 126 15.84 -26.03 -4.04
N ASN A 127 15.01 -27.01 -3.70
CA ASN A 127 14.29 -27.81 -4.68
C ASN A 127 12.99 -27.12 -5.08
N TYR A 128 12.95 -26.56 -6.30
CA TYR A 128 11.77 -25.88 -6.83
C TYR A 128 10.52 -26.79 -6.94
N GLN A 129 10.71 -28.12 -6.96
CA GLN A 129 9.61 -29.09 -6.99
C GLN A 129 8.99 -29.32 -5.62
N ASN A 130 9.64 -28.88 -4.53
CA ASN A 130 9.12 -28.93 -3.18
C ASN A 130 8.36 -27.64 -2.86
N PRO A 131 7.01 -27.65 -2.78
CA PRO A 131 6.23 -26.44 -2.54
C PRO A 131 6.55 -25.76 -1.21
N LYS A 132 6.96 -26.54 -0.19
CA LYS A 132 7.32 -26.01 1.12
C LYS A 132 8.62 -25.20 1.04
N GLU A 133 9.66 -25.73 0.43
CA GLU A 133 10.94 -25.01 0.26
C GLU A 133 10.76 -23.73 -0.57
N VAL A 134 9.91 -23.78 -1.60
CA VAL A 134 9.55 -22.59 -2.38
C VAL A 134 8.82 -21.56 -1.51
N THR A 135 7.87 -22.00 -0.69
CA THR A 135 7.11 -21.11 0.21
C THR A 135 8.02 -20.50 1.27
N ASP A 136 8.90 -21.31 1.88
CA ASP A 136 9.86 -20.87 2.90
C ASP A 136 10.85 -19.86 2.31
N ALA A 137 11.34 -20.09 1.09
CA ALA A 137 12.24 -19.17 0.39
C ALA A 137 11.56 -17.85 -0.01
N LEU A 138 10.29 -17.92 -0.44
CA LEU A 138 9.48 -16.74 -0.70
C LEU A 138 9.22 -15.95 0.58
N GLY A 139 8.93 -16.64 1.69
CA GLY A 139 8.79 -16.02 3.00
C GLY A 139 10.08 -15.34 3.46
N TRP A 140 11.22 -16.03 3.32
CA TRP A 140 12.53 -15.51 3.69
C TRP A 140 12.94 -14.27 2.87
N ILE A 141 12.77 -14.32 1.55
CA ILE A 141 13.20 -13.20 0.69
C ILE A 141 12.28 -11.97 0.85
N THR A 142 11.03 -12.19 1.27
CA THR A 142 10.04 -11.13 1.54
C THR A 142 9.91 -10.77 3.01
N GLU A 143 10.71 -11.38 3.89
CA GLU A 143 10.73 -11.06 5.32
C GLU A 143 11.21 -9.62 5.53
N LEU A 144 10.70 -8.93 6.55
CA LEU A 144 10.93 -7.50 6.77
C LEU A 144 12.42 -7.11 6.72
N THR A 145 12.72 -6.02 6.01
CA THR A 145 14.04 -5.35 5.97
C THR A 145 13.87 -3.83 6.05
N SER A 146 14.94 -3.08 6.33
CA SER A 146 14.85 -1.72 6.88
C SER A 146 14.89 -0.57 5.86
N SER A 147 15.01 -0.84 4.55
CA SER A 147 15.14 0.21 3.53
C SER A 147 13.85 0.48 2.73
N LEU A 148 13.39 1.74 2.73
CA LEU A 148 12.31 2.22 1.87
C LEU A 148 12.91 2.82 0.59
N ASP A 149 12.54 2.29 -0.58
CA ASP A 149 12.88 2.86 -1.89
C ASP A 149 11.77 3.79 -2.39
N THR A 150 12.00 5.10 -2.41
CA THR A 150 11.02 6.12 -2.81
C THR A 150 10.99 6.44 -4.31
N SER A 151 11.66 5.66 -5.15
CA SER A 151 11.72 5.90 -6.60
C SER A 151 10.37 5.72 -7.32
N ALA A 152 10.25 6.22 -8.55
CA ALA A 152 9.04 6.11 -9.37
C ALA A 152 8.60 4.64 -9.58
N THR A 153 9.56 3.72 -9.65
CA THR A 153 9.32 2.27 -9.73
C THR A 153 8.74 1.73 -8.41
N GLY A 154 9.12 2.29 -7.26
CA GLY A 154 8.53 2.00 -5.96
C GLY A 154 7.07 2.43 -5.80
N ARG A 155 6.58 3.38 -6.62
CA ARG A 155 5.15 3.75 -6.70
C ARG A 155 4.29 2.64 -7.32
N GLN A 156 4.88 1.78 -8.15
CA GLN A 156 4.16 0.73 -8.85
C GLN A 156 3.67 -0.34 -7.86
N GLY A 157 2.38 -0.64 -7.88
CA GLY A 157 1.77 -1.60 -6.96
C GLY A 157 1.33 -0.99 -5.62
N LEU A 158 1.60 0.30 -5.35
CA LEU A 158 1.33 0.91 -4.05
C LEU A 158 -0.17 0.90 -3.71
N ARG A 159 -1.02 1.29 -4.67
CA ARG A 159 -2.48 1.26 -4.50
C ARG A 159 -2.95 -0.16 -4.22
N GLU A 160 -2.48 -1.13 -5.00
CA GLU A 160 -2.85 -2.53 -4.87
C GLU A 160 -2.48 -3.09 -3.49
N ILE A 161 -1.28 -2.80 -2.98
CA ILE A 161 -0.83 -3.21 -1.65
C ILE A 161 -1.73 -2.63 -0.54
N ILE A 162 -2.14 -1.36 -0.70
CA ILE A 162 -3.03 -0.70 0.25
C ILE A 162 -4.40 -1.40 0.26
N LEU A 163 -4.98 -1.61 -0.92
CA LEU A 163 -6.32 -2.21 -1.06
C LEU A 163 -6.34 -3.69 -0.66
N GLU A 164 -5.28 -4.46 -0.94
CA GLU A 164 -5.15 -5.84 -0.49
C GLU A 164 -5.04 -5.96 1.03
N GLY A 165 -4.38 -4.99 1.68
CA GLY A 165 -4.37 -4.89 3.14
C GLY A 165 -5.79 -4.75 3.70
N ALA A 166 -6.60 -3.89 3.10
CA ALA A 166 -7.98 -3.67 3.52
C ALA A 166 -8.90 -4.89 3.29
N LEU A 167 -8.62 -5.73 2.29
CA LEU A 167 -9.46 -6.88 1.92
C LEU A 167 -9.20 -8.17 2.72
N GLN A 168 -8.27 -8.17 3.67
CA GLN A 168 -8.00 -9.34 4.50
C GLN A 168 -9.13 -9.62 5.48
N SER A 169 -9.24 -10.87 5.97
CA SER A 169 -10.19 -11.24 7.02
C SER A 169 -10.00 -10.43 8.31
N ASP A 170 -8.76 -9.98 8.53
CA ASP A 170 -8.39 -8.96 9.50
C ASP A 170 -7.82 -7.76 8.72
N PRO A 171 -8.65 -6.76 8.35
CA PRO A 171 -8.26 -5.64 7.52
C PRO A 171 -7.05 -4.91 8.10
N ILE A 172 -6.10 -4.54 7.25
CA ILE A 172 -4.93 -3.76 7.60
C ILE A 172 -5.09 -2.35 7.03
N LEU A 173 -5.32 -1.38 7.91
CA LEU A 173 -5.23 0.05 7.63
C LEU A 173 -3.92 0.58 8.22
N TYR A 174 -3.08 1.15 7.35
CA TYR A 174 -1.73 1.53 7.74
C TYR A 174 -1.70 2.88 8.46
N TYR A 175 -1.05 2.95 9.62
CA TYR A 175 -1.00 4.18 10.42
C TYR A 175 -0.12 5.26 9.79
N ASP A 176 0.91 4.85 9.06
CA ASP A 176 1.84 5.70 8.33
C ASP A 176 1.41 5.94 6.87
N LEU A 177 0.19 5.52 6.47
CA LEU A 177 -0.33 5.63 5.11
C LEU A 177 -0.06 7.00 4.49
N TYR A 178 -0.49 8.07 5.16
CA TYR A 178 -0.38 9.43 4.62
C TYR A 178 1.06 9.96 4.58
N TYR A 179 1.91 9.48 5.48
CA TYR A 179 3.34 9.78 5.44
C TYR A 179 3.98 9.14 4.20
N VAL A 180 3.66 7.86 3.94
CA VAL A 180 4.14 7.14 2.78
C VAL A 180 3.62 7.76 1.48
N LEU A 181 2.32 8.03 1.36
CA LEU A 181 1.77 8.67 0.16
C LEU A 181 2.48 10.00 -0.15
N LYS A 182 2.76 10.80 0.88
CA LYS A 182 3.51 12.05 0.74
C LYS A 182 4.96 11.83 0.33
N SER A 183 5.65 10.81 0.86
CA SER A 183 7.05 10.53 0.50
C SER A 183 7.24 10.04 -0.94
N TYR A 184 6.18 9.51 -1.53
CA TYR A 184 6.10 9.15 -2.95
C TYR A 184 5.46 10.25 -3.81
N ASP A 185 5.33 11.49 -3.34
CA ASP A 185 4.67 12.61 -4.03
C ASP A 185 3.32 12.22 -4.69
N ILE A 186 2.52 11.39 -4.02
CA ILE A 186 1.18 11.05 -4.49
C ILE A 186 0.30 12.29 -4.32
N SER A 187 -0.43 12.64 -5.37
CA SER A 187 -1.27 13.84 -5.35
C SER A 187 -2.43 13.71 -4.36
N SER A 188 -2.97 14.86 -3.95
CA SER A 188 -4.18 14.92 -3.13
C SER A 188 -5.36 14.19 -3.79
N GLN A 189 -5.55 14.38 -5.09
CA GLN A 189 -6.61 13.71 -5.86
C GLN A 189 -6.44 12.19 -5.87
N GLU A 190 -5.21 11.69 -6.04
CA GLU A 190 -4.94 10.25 -5.97
C GLU A 190 -5.14 9.70 -4.55
N THR A 191 -4.74 10.46 -3.52
CA THR A 191 -4.96 10.10 -2.12
C THR A 191 -6.45 9.94 -1.82
N MET A 192 -7.27 10.91 -2.24
CA MET A 192 -8.74 10.84 -2.09
C MET A 192 -9.32 9.64 -2.85
N ALA A 193 -8.79 9.33 -4.04
CA ALA A 193 -9.23 8.17 -4.80
C ALA A 193 -8.84 6.83 -4.14
N ILE A 194 -7.71 6.76 -3.44
CA ILE A 194 -7.32 5.58 -2.64
C ILE A 194 -8.24 5.45 -1.43
N GLU A 195 -8.49 6.53 -0.69
CA GLU A 195 -9.41 6.54 0.46
C GLU A 195 -10.82 6.08 0.04
N ALA A 196 -11.34 6.60 -1.09
CA ALA A 196 -12.65 6.22 -1.61
C ALA A 196 -12.75 4.71 -1.92
N ASP A 197 -11.71 4.13 -2.52
CA ASP A 197 -11.65 2.69 -2.76
C ASP A 197 -11.65 1.90 -1.45
N ILE A 198 -10.83 2.30 -0.47
CA ILE A 198 -10.80 1.65 0.86
C ILE A 198 -12.19 1.70 1.51
N VAL A 199 -12.84 2.87 1.53
CA VAL A 199 -14.18 3.06 2.08
C VAL A 199 -15.18 2.16 1.38
N ASN A 200 -15.18 2.12 0.04
CA ASN A 200 -16.10 1.30 -0.72
C ASN A 200 -15.89 -0.20 -0.48
N LEU A 201 -14.65 -0.66 -0.38
CA LEU A 201 -14.35 -2.08 -0.11
C LEU A 201 -14.81 -2.49 1.29
N LEU A 202 -14.49 -1.68 2.30
CA LEU A 202 -14.75 -2.00 3.70
C LEU A 202 -16.21 -1.79 4.11
N PHE A 203 -16.84 -0.72 3.63
CA PHE A 203 -18.24 -0.41 3.95
C PHE A 203 -19.19 -1.49 3.43
N ASN A 204 -18.92 -2.04 2.24
CA ASN A 204 -19.77 -3.05 1.62
C ASN A 204 -19.53 -4.48 2.16
N ASN A 205 -18.57 -4.66 3.07
CA ASN A 205 -18.26 -5.97 3.64
C ASN A 205 -18.58 -6.01 5.14
N ALA A 206 -19.74 -6.60 5.47
CA ALA A 206 -20.26 -6.65 6.85
C ALA A 206 -19.33 -7.42 7.82
N GLU A 207 -18.62 -8.44 7.34
CA GLU A 207 -17.72 -9.26 8.17
C GLU A 207 -16.51 -8.46 8.66
N LEU A 208 -16.11 -7.42 7.92
CA LEU A 208 -14.95 -6.58 8.23
C LEU A 208 -15.27 -5.45 9.23
N GLN A 209 -16.56 -5.21 9.53
CA GLN A 209 -16.99 -4.11 10.40
C GLN A 209 -16.56 -4.29 11.86
N ALA A 210 -16.55 -5.52 12.38
CA ALA A 210 -16.12 -5.81 13.75
C ALA A 210 -14.60 -5.63 13.93
N PRO A 211 -13.73 -6.22 13.08
CA PRO A 211 -12.29 -5.92 13.08
C PRO A 211 -11.97 -4.44 13.00
N LEU A 212 -12.68 -3.67 12.16
CA LEU A 212 -12.46 -2.22 12.03
C LEU A 212 -12.77 -1.44 13.31
N LYS A 213 -13.73 -1.87 14.13
CA LYS A 213 -14.00 -1.20 15.41
C LYS A 213 -12.88 -1.42 16.43
N ALA A 214 -12.20 -2.57 16.37
CA ALA A 214 -11.09 -2.88 17.27
C ALA A 214 -9.88 -1.93 17.05
N TYR A 215 -9.79 -1.25 15.90
CA TYR A 215 -8.76 -0.23 15.68
C TYR A 215 -8.85 0.92 16.69
N PHE A 216 -10.04 1.30 17.14
CA PHE A 216 -10.19 2.38 18.12
C PHE A 216 -9.67 2.01 19.51
N GLU A 217 -9.35 0.74 19.75
CA GLU A 217 -8.73 0.28 21.00
C GLU A 217 -7.19 0.43 20.96
N GLN A 218 -6.62 0.79 19.79
CA GLN A 218 -5.18 0.89 19.58
C GLN A 218 -4.70 2.34 19.80
N PRO A 219 -3.74 2.59 20.71
CA PRO A 219 -3.22 3.93 20.99
C PRO A 219 -2.69 4.66 19.75
N GLU A 220 -2.07 3.93 18.83
CA GLU A 220 -1.49 4.49 17.60
C GLU A 220 -2.54 5.07 16.65
N VAL A 221 -3.76 4.54 16.70
CA VAL A 221 -4.89 5.08 15.94
C VAL A 221 -5.38 6.39 16.57
N GLU A 222 -5.26 6.53 17.90
CA GLU A 222 -5.60 7.76 18.62
C GLU A 222 -4.77 8.97 18.14
N GLU A 223 -3.49 8.72 17.84
CA GLU A 223 -2.54 9.76 17.44
C GLU A 223 -2.68 10.22 15.99
N VAL A 224 -3.46 9.50 15.15
CA VAL A 224 -3.60 9.78 13.71
C VAL A 224 -5.06 10.11 13.34
N PRO A 225 -5.54 11.36 13.57
CA PRO A 225 -6.89 11.81 13.23
C PRO A 225 -7.35 11.50 11.80
N ARG A 226 -6.47 11.60 10.79
CA ARG A 226 -6.85 11.28 9.40
C ARG A 226 -7.13 9.78 9.22
N LEU A 227 -6.44 8.90 9.94
CA LEU A 227 -6.76 7.47 9.96
C LEU A 227 -8.08 7.22 10.69
N GLN A 228 -8.33 7.85 11.84
CA GLN A 228 -9.61 7.77 12.53
C GLN A 228 -10.78 8.18 11.63
N THR A 229 -10.62 9.27 10.88
CA THR A 229 -11.64 9.73 9.93
C THR A 229 -11.91 8.70 8.85
N LEU A 230 -10.86 8.04 8.32
CA LEU A 230 -11.00 6.96 7.34
C LEU A 230 -11.74 5.77 7.94
N ILE A 231 -11.40 5.34 9.16
CA ILE A 231 -12.08 4.23 9.85
C ILE A 231 -13.57 4.55 10.05
N TYR A 232 -13.90 5.75 10.56
CA TYR A 232 -15.30 6.16 10.72
C TYR A 232 -16.04 6.22 9.38
N ARG A 233 -15.40 6.69 8.31
CA ARG A 233 -15.97 6.65 6.95
C ARG A 233 -16.26 5.22 6.50
N CYS A 234 -15.34 4.28 6.70
CA CYS A 234 -15.52 2.85 6.39
C CYS A 234 -16.67 2.21 7.20
N LEU A 235 -16.89 2.65 8.44
CA LEU A 235 -18.00 2.20 9.30
C LEU A 235 -19.34 2.89 8.99
N GLY A 236 -19.40 3.79 8.00
CA GLY A 236 -20.60 4.56 7.69
C GLY A 236 -20.89 5.74 8.62
N GLN A 237 -20.02 6.01 9.60
CA GLN A 237 -20.18 6.97 10.67
C GLN A 237 -19.70 8.37 10.25
N SER A 238 -20.40 8.96 9.27
CA SER A 238 -19.96 10.18 8.58
C SER A 238 -19.89 11.42 9.47
N TRP A 239 -20.73 11.51 10.50
CA TRP A 239 -20.70 12.64 11.46
C TRP A 239 -19.54 12.56 12.42
N GLN A 240 -19.23 11.37 12.93
CA GLN A 240 -18.07 11.12 13.77
C GLN A 240 -16.78 11.41 12.99
N ALA A 241 -16.71 10.98 11.72
CA ALA A 241 -15.59 11.33 10.85
C ALA A 241 -15.42 12.85 10.72
N ALA A 242 -16.52 13.59 10.51
CA ALA A 242 -16.49 15.04 10.39
C ALA A 242 -16.10 15.76 11.69
N GLU A 243 -16.53 15.25 12.84
CA GLU A 243 -16.16 15.76 14.15
C GLU A 243 -14.65 15.64 14.40
N ILE A 244 -14.07 14.47 14.10
CA ILE A 244 -12.61 14.29 14.18
C ILE A 244 -11.88 15.20 13.20
N ALA A 245 -12.35 15.29 11.94
CA ALA A 245 -11.74 16.15 10.93
C ALA A 245 -11.73 17.63 11.34
N GLN A 246 -12.78 18.09 12.03
CA GLN A 246 -12.92 19.47 12.49
C GLN A 246 -11.76 19.92 13.39
N SER A 247 -11.16 19.02 14.17
CA SER A 247 -9.98 19.30 14.99
C SER A 247 -8.77 19.80 14.16
N ARG A 248 -8.72 19.44 12.87
CA ARG A 248 -7.64 19.83 11.93
C ARG A 248 -7.90 21.13 11.19
N LYS A 249 -9.11 21.71 11.27
CA LYS A 249 -9.50 22.89 10.48
C LYS A 249 -8.52 24.08 10.61
N GLN A 250 -7.95 24.28 11.80
CA GLN A 250 -7.01 25.37 12.05
C GLN A 250 -5.54 24.99 11.76
N SER A 251 -5.14 23.75 12.06
CA SER A 251 -3.75 23.30 11.98
C SER A 251 -3.36 22.80 10.59
N ASP A 252 -4.30 22.23 9.84
CA ASP A 252 -4.11 21.76 8.48
C ASP A 252 -5.41 21.94 7.67
N PRO A 253 -5.68 23.17 7.18
CA PRO A 253 -6.90 23.49 6.44
C PRO A 253 -7.04 22.69 5.13
N GLY A 254 -5.91 22.34 4.50
CA GLY A 254 -5.89 21.57 3.24
C GLY A 254 -6.40 20.15 3.46
N THR A 255 -5.78 19.41 4.39
CA THR A 255 -6.25 18.07 4.77
C THR A 255 -7.70 18.10 5.27
N TYR A 256 -8.09 19.13 6.02
CA TYR A 256 -9.48 19.29 6.45
C TYR A 256 -10.45 19.36 5.26
N GLN A 257 -10.17 20.19 4.25
CA GLN A 257 -11.02 20.30 3.06
C GLN A 257 -11.11 18.98 2.29
N GLU A 258 -9.97 18.28 2.11
CA GLU A 258 -9.91 16.98 1.45
C GLU A 258 -10.78 15.93 2.15
N VAL A 259 -10.60 15.77 3.46
CA VAL A 259 -11.34 14.77 4.25
C VAL A 259 -12.84 15.08 4.23
N MET A 260 -13.21 16.34 4.39
CA MET A 260 -14.62 16.73 4.37
C MET A 260 -15.28 16.53 3.00
N ALA A 261 -14.56 16.81 1.91
CA ALA A 261 -15.02 16.52 0.55
C ALA A 261 -15.21 15.00 0.35
N GLY A 262 -14.28 14.18 0.86
CA GLY A 262 -14.41 12.72 0.85
C GLY A 262 -15.65 12.24 1.61
N ILE A 263 -15.93 12.78 2.80
CA ILE A 263 -17.14 12.43 3.58
C ILE A 263 -18.42 12.80 2.82
N GLN A 264 -18.46 13.98 2.19
CA GLN A 264 -19.61 14.38 1.36
C GLN A 264 -19.81 13.44 0.18
N GLN A 265 -18.73 13.06 -0.49
CA GLN A 265 -18.77 12.14 -1.62
C GLN A 265 -19.27 10.75 -1.18
N ASP A 266 -18.82 10.23 -0.04
CA ASP A 266 -19.29 8.97 0.52
C ASP A 266 -20.80 9.00 0.79
N LEU A 267 -21.32 10.10 1.37
CA LEU A 267 -22.75 10.28 1.63
C LEU A 267 -23.55 10.33 0.32
N GLN A 268 -23.04 11.00 -0.72
CA GLN A 268 -23.68 11.04 -2.03
C GLN A 268 -23.73 9.66 -2.69
N HIS A 269 -22.62 8.90 -2.65
CA HIS A 269 -22.55 7.53 -3.17
C HIS A 269 -23.50 6.57 -2.45
N ARG A 270 -23.75 6.81 -1.15
CA ARG A 270 -24.75 6.08 -0.35
C ARG A 270 -26.19 6.57 -0.57
N HIS A 271 -26.42 7.43 -1.56
CA HIS A 271 -27.72 8.04 -1.85
C HIS A 271 -28.31 8.86 -0.69
N LEU A 272 -27.44 9.55 0.08
CA LEU A 272 -27.80 10.46 1.18
C LEU A 272 -27.44 11.93 0.86
N PRO A 273 -27.91 12.51 -0.26
CA PRO A 273 -27.52 13.85 -0.68
C PRO A 273 -27.96 14.96 0.29
N LEU A 274 -29.09 14.79 0.97
CA LEU A 274 -29.57 15.73 2.00
C LEU A 274 -28.62 15.77 3.21
N GLU A 275 -28.05 14.62 3.56
CA GLU A 275 -27.12 14.52 4.69
C GLU A 275 -25.77 15.12 4.34
N ALA A 276 -25.31 14.92 3.10
CA ALA A 276 -24.11 15.58 2.58
C ALA A 276 -24.26 17.12 2.65
N ASP A 277 -25.41 17.67 2.23
CA ASP A 277 -25.68 19.11 2.31
C ASP A 277 -25.79 19.60 3.76
N ARG A 278 -26.43 18.83 4.64
CA ARG A 278 -26.55 19.18 6.07
C ARG A 278 -25.17 19.28 6.71
N LEU A 279 -24.30 18.33 6.43
CA LEU A 279 -22.92 18.30 6.89
C LEU A 279 -22.11 19.46 6.32
N ALA A 280 -22.24 19.75 5.03
CA ALA A 280 -21.61 20.90 4.37
C ALA A 280 -21.96 22.21 5.08
N ARG A 281 -23.25 22.46 5.33
CA ARG A 281 -23.75 23.68 5.97
C ARG A 281 -23.31 23.78 7.43
N PHE A 282 -23.36 22.67 8.18
CA PHE A 282 -22.98 22.66 9.60
C PHE A 282 -21.51 23.05 9.80
N TYR A 283 -20.62 22.57 8.93
CA TYR A 283 -19.18 22.83 9.02
C TYR A 283 -18.70 24.03 8.18
N GLY A 284 -19.61 24.69 7.46
CA GLY A 284 -19.33 25.88 6.65
C GLY A 284 -18.49 25.59 5.40
N LEU A 285 -18.75 24.47 4.73
CA LEU A 285 -18.11 24.07 3.47
C LEU A 285 -18.89 24.63 2.28
N GLU A 286 -18.23 24.75 1.13
CA GLU A 286 -18.94 25.04 -0.12
C GLU A 286 -19.95 23.93 -0.40
N THR A 287 -21.23 24.30 -0.45
CA THR A 287 -22.29 23.37 -0.79
C THR A 287 -22.21 23.05 -2.27
N SER A 288 -22.29 21.76 -2.63
CA SER A 288 -22.59 21.41 -4.02
C SER A 288 -23.83 22.19 -4.47
N THR A 289 -23.90 22.61 -5.73
CA THR A 289 -25.10 23.18 -6.36
C THR A 289 -26.16 22.09 -6.45
N ASN A 290 -26.59 21.59 -5.31
CA ASN A 290 -27.62 20.60 -5.19
C ASN A 290 -28.91 21.33 -5.56
N LYS A 291 -29.78 20.70 -6.35
CA LYS A 291 -31.15 21.21 -6.63
C LYS A 291 -32.00 21.38 -5.35
N PHE A 292 -31.37 21.03 -4.23
CA PHE A 292 -31.83 20.95 -2.88
C PHE A 292 -31.47 22.20 -2.04
N ASP A 293 -30.94 23.25 -2.68
CA ASP A 293 -30.50 24.51 -2.05
C ASP A 293 -31.64 25.44 -1.55
N ASN A 294 -32.77 24.87 -1.15
CA ASN A 294 -33.81 25.61 -0.50
C ASN A 294 -33.61 25.55 1.02
N ALA A 295 -33.09 26.64 1.60
CA ALA A 295 -32.96 26.89 3.04
C ALA A 295 -34.28 26.66 3.84
N SER A 296 -35.42 26.48 3.17
CA SER A 296 -36.72 26.18 3.77
C SER A 296 -36.89 24.75 4.27
N TRP A 297 -36.08 23.79 3.85
CA TRP A 297 -36.29 22.38 4.23
C TRP A 297 -35.88 22.04 5.64
N PHE A 298 -34.88 22.77 6.14
CA PHE A 298 -34.31 22.57 7.47
C PHE A 298 -35.02 23.39 8.55
N LYS A 299 -36.03 24.20 8.19
CA LYS A 299 -36.67 25.14 9.11
C LYS A 299 -37.94 24.63 9.80
N THR A 300 -38.61 23.59 9.29
CA THR A 300 -39.83 23.01 9.91
C THR A 300 -40.13 21.62 9.37
N SER A 301 -40.37 20.64 10.25
CA SER A 301 -40.77 19.25 9.93
C SER A 301 -41.97 19.15 8.99
N ASP A 302 -42.87 20.13 9.05
CA ASP A 302 -44.19 20.05 8.44
C ASP A 302 -44.18 20.30 6.92
N LYS A 303 -43.05 20.76 6.38
CA LYS A 303 -42.88 21.02 4.93
C LYS A 303 -41.99 20.00 4.23
N LEU A 304 -41.25 19.18 4.98
CA LEU A 304 -40.32 18.19 4.42
C LEU A 304 -41.07 17.01 3.79
N ILE A 305 -42.11 16.51 4.47
CA ILE A 305 -42.88 15.33 4.03
C ILE A 305 -43.62 15.58 2.70
N PRO A 306 -44.34 16.70 2.49
CA PRO A 306 -45.00 16.98 1.20
C PRO A 306 -44.02 17.15 0.03
N LEU A 307 -42.83 17.71 0.28
CA LEU A 307 -41.81 17.93 -0.75
C LEU A 307 -41.10 16.62 -1.15
N LEU A 308 -40.77 15.77 -0.17
CA LEU A 308 -40.23 14.43 -0.43
C LEU A 308 -41.20 13.57 -1.22
N LYS A 309 -42.51 13.68 -0.92
CA LYS A 309 -43.58 13.03 -1.66
C LYS A 309 -43.65 13.50 -3.11
N ASN A 310 -43.66 14.82 -3.36
CA ASN A 310 -43.69 15.34 -4.73
C ASN A 310 -42.46 14.91 -5.54
N TRP A 311 -41.27 14.90 -4.92
CA TRP A 311 -40.05 14.48 -5.61
C TRP A 311 -40.03 12.98 -5.94
N THR A 312 -40.46 12.12 -5.02
CA THR A 312 -40.59 10.68 -5.33
C THR A 312 -41.63 10.44 -6.43
N GLU A 313 -42.75 11.18 -6.42
CA GLU A 313 -43.75 11.12 -7.48
C GLU A 313 -43.23 11.61 -8.84
N GLU A 314 -42.32 12.58 -8.89
CA GLU A 314 -41.66 13.01 -10.13
C GLU A 314 -40.65 12.00 -10.65
N GLN A 315 -39.84 11.38 -9.77
CA GLN A 315 -38.88 10.36 -10.18
C GLN A 315 -39.58 9.09 -10.69
N LEU A 316 -40.72 8.73 -10.10
CA LEU A 316 -41.54 7.59 -10.52
C LEU A 316 -42.31 7.82 -11.84
N LYS A 317 -42.42 9.06 -12.33
CA LYS A 317 -43.03 9.39 -13.63
C LYS A 317 -42.05 9.34 -14.80
N VAL A 318 -40.75 9.24 -14.52
CA VAL A 318 -39.67 9.24 -15.53
C VAL A 318 -39.10 7.83 -15.75
N GLY A 319 -39.58 6.82 -15.01
CA GLY A 319 -39.35 5.39 -15.28
C GLY A 319 -40.49 4.78 -16.08
#